data_AF-A0A661CZD3-F1
#
_entry.id   AF-A0A661CZD3-F1
#
_cell.length_a   1.000
_cell.length_b   1.000
_cell.length_c   1.000
_cell.angle_alpha   90.00
_cell.angle_beta   90.00
_cell.angle_gamma   90.00
#
_symmetry.space_group_name_H-M   'P 1'
#
loop_
_entity.id
_entity.type
_entity.pdbx_description
1 polymer ?
#
loop_
_entity_poly.entity_id
_entity_poly.type
_entity_poly.pdbx_seq_one_letter_code
_entity_poly.pdbx_strand_id
1 'polypeptide(L)'
;MSNTANTIYEAIVAHTAWKKRLRDIIDSGKNEYDADPKHCEFGQWLIEHADGLLSIYEHYPQVVHLHDQFHKEAEKIIQLALNGKQQQANAAVEYGSDFDKISTELVQALIAWHDVVIGKM
;
A
#
# COMPACT_ATOMS: atom_id res chain seq x y z
N MET A 1 1.57 23.24 2.81
CA MET A 1 0.80 22.02 2.51
C MET A 1 0.13 21.57 3.80
N SER A 2 -1.12 21.11 3.76
CA SER A 2 -1.80 20.61 4.96
C SER A 2 -1.09 19.34 5.47
N ASN A 3 -1.22 19.04 6.77
CA ASN A 3 -0.68 17.79 7.33
C ASN A 3 -1.19 16.57 6.54
N THR A 4 -2.48 16.57 6.17
CA THR A 4 -3.12 15.55 5.34
C THR A 4 -2.45 15.36 3.98
N ALA A 5 -2.15 16.44 3.24
CA ALA A 5 -1.50 16.33 1.94
C ALA A 5 -0.10 15.70 2.06
N ASN A 6 0.68 16.10 3.07
CA ASN A 6 2.00 15.52 3.30
C ASN A 6 1.90 14.02 3.64
N THR A 7 0.99 13.63 4.53
CA THR A 7 0.80 12.22 4.90
C THR A 7 0.39 11.36 3.71
N ILE A 8 -0.52 11.84 2.85
CA ILE A 8 -0.90 11.11 1.63
C ILE A 8 0.28 11.01 0.67
N TYR A 9 1.07 12.07 0.51
CA TYR A 9 2.27 12.05 -0.33
C TYR A 9 3.32 11.04 0.17
N GLU A 10 3.57 11.02 1.48
CA GLU A 10 4.45 10.04 2.12
C GLU A 10 3.94 8.62 1.91
N ALA A 11 2.63 8.40 1.99
CA ALA A 11 2.01 7.11 1.69
C ALA A 11 2.25 6.68 0.23
N ILE A 12 2.13 7.59 -0.74
CA ILE A 12 2.44 7.30 -2.16
C ILE A 12 3.90 6.83 -2.30
N VAL A 13 4.84 7.57 -1.72
CA VAL A 13 6.27 7.23 -1.78
C VAL A 13 6.55 5.88 -1.10
N ALA A 14 5.97 5.65 0.08
CA ALA A 14 6.16 4.40 0.82
C ALA A 14 5.59 3.19 0.05
N HIS A 15 4.39 3.31 -0.52
CA HIS A 15 3.69 2.21 -1.20
C HIS A 15 4.27 1.89 -2.59
N THR A 16 4.77 2.89 -3.32
CA THR A 16 5.48 2.65 -4.58
C THR A 16 6.80 1.88 -4.40
N ALA A 17 7.43 1.96 -3.23
CA ALA A 17 8.67 1.23 -2.93
C ALA A 17 8.47 -0.28 -2.68
N TRP A 18 7.25 -0.72 -2.36
CA TRP A 18 6.98 -2.11 -1.94
C TRP A 18 7.28 -3.15 -3.01
N LYS A 19 7.05 -2.85 -4.29
CA LYS A 19 7.34 -3.81 -5.36
C LYS A 19 8.83 -4.19 -5.37
N LYS A 20 9.71 -3.23 -5.08
CA LYS A 20 11.14 -3.50 -4.90
C LYS A 20 11.39 -4.32 -3.64
N ARG A 21 10.82 -3.93 -2.50
CA ARG A 21 10.96 -4.65 -1.22
C ARG A 21 10.58 -6.13 -1.36
N LEU A 22 9.45 -6.42 -2.02
CA LEU A 22 9.00 -7.79 -2.26
C LEU A 22 9.98 -8.58 -3.13
N ARG A 23 10.58 -7.98 -4.16
CA ARG A 23 11.63 -8.63 -4.94
C ARG A 23 12.87 -8.94 -4.11
N ASP A 24 13.31 -7.98 -3.28
CA ASP A 24 14.45 -8.18 -2.39
C ASP A 24 14.18 -9.34 -1.39
N ILE A 25 12.94 -9.48 -0.90
CA ILE A 25 12.51 -10.60 -0.04
C ILE A 25 12.51 -11.92 -0.81
N ILE A 26 12.00 -11.94 -2.05
CA ILE A 26 11.98 -13.13 -2.91
C ILE A 26 13.41 -13.63 -3.18
N ASP A 27 14.32 -12.71 -3.50
CA ASP A 27 15.70 -13.03 -3.86
C ASP A 27 16.52 -13.48 -2.64
N SER A 28 16.33 -12.81 -1.49
CA SER A 28 17.09 -13.10 -0.28
C SER A 28 16.51 -14.25 0.56
N GLY A 29 15.22 -14.55 0.40
CA GLY A 29 14.48 -15.47 1.28
C GLY A 29 14.35 -14.97 2.72
N LYS A 30 14.58 -13.67 2.96
CA LYS A 30 14.51 -13.04 4.29
C LYS A 30 13.50 -11.90 4.27
N ASN A 31 12.79 -11.74 5.37
CA ASN A 31 11.81 -10.66 5.55
C ASN A 31 12.17 -9.81 6.78
N GLU A 32 12.22 -8.50 6.58
CA GLU A 32 12.41 -7.49 7.64
C GLU A 32 11.20 -6.55 7.75
N TYR A 33 10.16 -6.78 6.94
CA TYR A 33 9.00 -5.91 6.84
C TYR A 33 7.77 -6.57 7.46
N ASP A 34 6.97 -5.76 8.13
CA ASP A 34 5.64 -6.17 8.57
C ASP A 34 4.62 -5.75 7.49
N ALA A 35 3.83 -6.71 7.01
CA ALA A 35 2.79 -6.45 6.03
C ALA A 35 1.39 -6.33 6.66
N ASP A 36 1.24 -6.31 7.99
CA ASP A 36 -0.03 -5.95 8.61
C ASP A 36 -0.40 -4.50 8.24
N PRO A 37 -1.58 -4.27 7.63
CA PRO A 37 -2.01 -2.91 7.26
C PRO A 37 -2.08 -1.98 8.47
N LYS A 38 -2.32 -2.49 9.68
CA LYS A 38 -2.45 -1.67 10.90
C LYS A 38 -1.10 -1.25 11.48
N HIS A 39 0.00 -1.83 11.02
CA HIS A 39 1.33 -1.55 11.54
C HIS A 39 2.12 -0.59 10.65
N CYS A 40 1.66 -0.31 9.42
CA CYS A 40 2.27 0.72 8.60
C CYS A 40 1.82 2.13 9.08
N GLU A 41 2.70 3.11 8.95
CA GLU A 41 2.43 4.50 9.41
C GLU A 41 1.16 5.08 8.80
N PHE A 42 0.91 4.79 7.51
CA PHE A 42 -0.30 5.23 6.83
C PHE A 42 -1.57 4.56 7.37
N GLY A 43 -1.54 3.27 7.65
CA GLY A 43 -2.67 2.53 8.19
C GLY A 43 -3.01 2.95 9.62
N GLN A 44 -2.01 3.22 10.45
CA GLN A 44 -2.20 3.82 11.77
C GLN A 44 -2.91 5.18 11.65
N TRP A 45 -2.41 6.03 10.75
CA TRP A 45 -3.02 7.33 10.51
C TRP A 45 -4.48 7.25 10.02
N LEU A 46 -4.80 6.29 9.13
CA LEU A 46 -6.17 6.05 8.67
C LEU A 46 -7.10 5.70 9.85
N ILE A 47 -6.66 4.82 10.74
CA ILE A 47 -7.44 4.37 11.90
C ILE A 47 -7.63 5.52 12.90
N GLU A 48 -6.56 6.24 13.23
CA GLU A 48 -6.59 7.34 14.20
C GLU A 48 -7.56 8.46 13.81
N HIS A 49 -7.80 8.67 12.51
CA HIS A 49 -8.59 9.80 12.01
C HIS A 49 -9.91 9.39 11.32
N ALA A 50 -10.31 8.13 11.46
CA ALA A 50 -11.48 7.53 10.80
C ALA A 50 -12.79 8.30 11.08
N ASP A 51 -13.05 8.64 12.35
CA ASP A 51 -14.30 9.28 12.79
C ASP A 51 -14.24 10.82 12.75
N GLY A 52 -13.16 11.38 12.21
CA GLY A 52 -12.90 12.82 12.24
C GLY A 52 -12.50 13.36 10.88
N LEU A 53 -11.24 13.79 10.80
CA LEU A 53 -10.67 14.53 9.67
C LEU A 53 -10.86 13.83 8.31
N LEU A 54 -10.85 12.49 8.27
CA LEU A 54 -10.86 11.75 7.00
C LEU A 54 -12.27 11.43 6.50
N SER A 55 -13.26 11.40 7.40
CA SER A 55 -14.66 11.05 7.08
C SER A 55 -15.31 11.98 6.05
N ILE A 56 -14.77 13.20 5.88
CA ILE A 56 -15.28 14.19 4.93
C ILE A 56 -14.86 13.90 3.48
N TYR A 57 -13.84 13.06 3.28
CA TYR A 57 -13.33 12.78 1.93
C TYR A 57 -13.98 11.51 1.39
N GLU A 58 -14.61 11.63 0.21
CA GLU A 58 -15.23 10.49 -0.49
C GLU A 58 -14.22 9.37 -0.86
N HIS A 59 -12.93 9.70 -0.89
CA HIS A 59 -11.84 8.79 -1.23
C HIS A 59 -11.53 7.82 -0.09
N TYR A 60 -11.84 8.19 1.16
CA TYR A 60 -11.42 7.46 2.35
C TYR A 60 -11.86 5.98 2.36
N PRO A 61 -13.14 5.63 2.11
CA PRO A 61 -13.57 4.23 2.12
C PRO A 61 -12.86 3.37 1.06
N GLN A 62 -12.66 3.93 -0.14
CA GLN A 62 -11.96 3.23 -1.21
C GLN A 62 -10.49 3.01 -0.88
N VAL A 63 -9.82 4.02 -0.33
CA VAL A 63 -8.40 3.92 0.04
C VAL A 63 -8.18 2.92 1.17
N VAL A 64 -9.03 2.91 2.20
CA VAL A 64 -8.98 1.89 3.28
C VAL A 64 -9.12 0.48 2.69
N HIS A 65 -10.09 0.29 1.79
CA HIS A 65 -10.29 -1.00 1.15
C HIS A 65 -9.10 -1.47 0.30
N LEU A 66 -8.57 -0.59 -0.56
CA LEU A 66 -7.42 -0.89 -1.41
C LEU A 66 -6.16 -1.14 -0.60
N HIS A 67 -5.96 -0.38 0.47
CA HIS A 67 -4.83 -0.54 1.39
C HIS A 67 -4.85 -1.91 2.08
N ASP A 68 -6.00 -2.34 2.58
CA ASP A 68 -6.14 -3.68 3.17
C ASP A 68 -5.87 -4.80 2.15
N GLN A 69 -6.36 -4.65 0.91
CA GLN A 69 -6.09 -5.63 -0.16
C GLN A 69 -4.62 -5.67 -0.56
N PHE A 70 -3.99 -4.50 -0.66
CA PHE A 70 -2.57 -4.36 -0.97
C PHE A 70 -1.71 -5.15 0.03
N HIS A 71 -1.95 -4.92 1.32
CA HIS A 71 -1.21 -5.57 2.39
C HIS A 71 -1.46 -7.10 2.45
N LYS A 72 -2.67 -7.57 2.14
CA LYS A 72 -2.96 -9.00 2.01
C LYS A 72 -2.17 -9.67 0.88
N GLU A 73 -2.09 -9.04 -0.28
CA GLU A 73 -1.29 -9.58 -1.39
C GLU A 73 0.21 -9.50 -1.11
N ALA A 74 0.69 -8.45 -0.46
CA ALA A 74 2.08 -8.34 -0.01
C ALA A 74 2.44 -9.48 0.96
N GLU A 75 1.61 -9.72 1.99
CA GLU A 75 1.80 -10.80 2.96
C GLU A 75 1.83 -12.18 2.26
N LYS A 76 0.91 -12.42 1.33
CA LYS A 76 0.89 -13.65 0.52
C LYS A 76 2.21 -13.85 -0.25
N ILE A 77 2.75 -12.81 -0.86
CA ILE A 77 4.03 -12.87 -1.59
C ILE A 77 5.19 -13.16 -0.62
N ILE A 78 5.22 -12.50 0.53
CA ILE A 78 6.21 -12.73 1.60
C ILE A 78 6.16 -14.19 2.03
N GLN A 79 4.97 -14.74 2.31
CA GLN A 79 4.83 -16.14 2.69
C GLN A 79 5.28 -17.11 1.60
N LEU A 80 5.03 -16.82 0.32
CA LEU A 80 5.56 -17.65 -0.78
C LEU A 80 7.09 -17.64 -0.79
N ALA A 81 7.71 -16.46 -0.63
CA ALA A 81 9.16 -16.32 -0.59
C ALA A 81 9.79 -17.06 0.59
N LEU A 82 9.27 -16.86 1.80
CA LEU A 82 9.78 -17.50 3.03
C LEU A 82 9.63 -19.02 3.03
N ASN A 83 8.64 -19.56 2.32
CA ASN A 83 8.44 -21.00 2.15
C ASN A 83 9.24 -21.60 0.97
N GLY A 84 10.17 -20.85 0.37
CA GLY A 84 11.00 -21.32 -0.75
C GLY A 84 10.26 -21.48 -2.07
N LYS A 85 9.03 -20.94 -2.19
CA LYS A 85 8.20 -21.02 -3.41
C LYS A 85 8.52 -19.89 -4.39
N GLN A 86 9.79 -19.74 -4.74
CA GLN A 86 10.31 -18.60 -5.52
C GLN A 86 9.59 -18.38 -6.85
N GLN A 87 9.27 -19.43 -7.61
CA GLN A 87 8.57 -19.29 -8.89
C GLN A 87 7.17 -18.66 -8.71
N GLN A 88 6.45 -19.09 -7.66
CA GLN A 88 5.11 -18.56 -7.37
C GLN A 88 5.18 -17.13 -6.84
N ALA A 89 6.18 -16.83 -6.00
CA ALA A 89 6.39 -15.48 -5.47
C ALA A 89 6.76 -14.49 -6.59
N ASN A 90 7.62 -14.90 -7.53
CA ASN A 90 7.96 -14.11 -8.71
C ASN A 90 6.72 -13.83 -9.58
N ALA A 91 5.94 -14.86 -9.91
CA ALA A 91 4.71 -14.66 -10.69
C ALA A 91 3.71 -13.74 -9.98
N ALA A 92 3.64 -13.79 -8.64
CA ALA A 92 2.75 -12.95 -7.86
C ALA A 92 3.16 -11.46 -7.81
N VAL A 93 4.42 -11.11 -8.11
CA VAL A 93 4.91 -9.72 -8.18
C VAL A 93 5.14 -9.22 -9.62
N GLU A 94 4.86 -10.05 -10.62
CA GLU A 94 4.99 -9.70 -12.04
C GLU A 94 3.97 -8.64 -12.48
N TYR A 95 4.24 -8.04 -13.65
CA TYR A 95 3.29 -7.11 -14.26
C TYR A 95 1.95 -7.79 -14.56
N GLY A 96 0.84 -7.13 -14.20
CA GLY A 96 -0.51 -7.68 -14.37
C GLY A 96 -0.94 -8.71 -13.34
N SER A 97 -0.10 -9.01 -12.33
CA SER A 97 -0.50 -9.80 -11.16
C SER A 97 -1.55 -9.06 -10.33
N ASP A 98 -2.19 -9.77 -9.39
CA ASP A 98 -3.15 -9.14 -8.47
C ASP A 98 -2.49 -8.06 -7.62
N PHE A 99 -1.28 -8.32 -7.10
CA PHE A 99 -0.50 -7.31 -6.38
C PHE A 99 -0.20 -6.08 -7.25
N ASP A 100 0.21 -6.26 -8.51
CA ASP A 100 0.53 -5.15 -9.41
C ASP A 100 -0.68 -4.26 -9.70
N LYS A 101 -1.85 -4.87 -9.93
CA LYS A 101 -3.12 -4.17 -10.12
C LYS A 101 -3.52 -3.38 -8.88
N ILE A 102 -3.60 -4.06 -7.73
CA ILE A 102 -4.01 -3.42 -6.47
C ILE A 102 -3.02 -2.34 -6.04
N SER A 103 -1.71 -2.55 -6.22
CA SER A 103 -0.70 -1.53 -5.95
C SER A 103 -0.88 -0.30 -6.84
N THR A 104 -1.17 -0.49 -8.13
CA THR A 104 -1.42 0.61 -9.06
C THR A 104 -2.69 1.36 -8.70
N GLU A 105 -3.78 0.65 -8.44
CA GLU A 105 -5.07 1.22 -8.05
C GLU A 105 -4.97 2.02 -6.74
N LEU A 106 -4.29 1.48 -5.73
CA LEU A 106 -4.05 2.19 -4.46
C LEU A 106 -3.28 3.50 -4.69
N VAL A 107 -2.16 3.44 -5.42
CA VAL A 107 -1.35 4.64 -5.68
C VAL A 107 -2.13 5.69 -6.47
N GLN A 108 -2.94 5.27 -7.46
CA GLN A 108 -3.80 6.19 -8.20
C GLN A 108 -4.87 6.83 -7.30
N ALA A 109 -5.50 6.06 -6.43
CA ALA A 109 -6.49 6.57 -5.47
C ALA A 109 -5.86 7.58 -4.49
N LEU A 110 -4.63 7.32 -4.03
CA LEU A 110 -3.89 8.24 -3.17
C LEU A 110 -3.51 9.54 -3.89
N ILE A 111 -3.09 9.47 -5.16
CA ILE A 111 -2.80 10.66 -5.98
C ILE A 111 -4.06 11.50 -6.17
N ALA A 112 -5.19 10.87 -6.52
CA ALA A 112 -6.46 11.57 -6.67
C ALA A 112 -6.88 12.25 -5.37
N TRP A 113 -6.78 11.54 -4.23
CA TRP A 113 -7.10 12.13 -2.94
C TRP A 113 -6.18 13.29 -2.59
N HIS A 114 -4.87 13.14 -2.80
CA HIS A 114 -3.89 14.20 -2.59
C HIS A 114 -4.24 15.45 -3.40
N ASP A 115 -4.58 15.31 -4.68
CA ASP A 115 -4.92 16.42 -5.56
C ASP A 115 -6.19 17.17 -5.12
N VAL A 116 -7.20 16.48 -4.57
CA VAL A 116 -8.34 17.12 -3.90
C VAL A 116 -7.86 17.96 -2.72
N VAL A 117 -7.03 17.38 -1.84
CA VAL A 117 -6.59 18.05 -0.60
C VAL A 117 -5.79 19.31 -0.88
N ILE A 118 -5.02 19.36 -1.97
CA ILE A 118 -4.23 20.54 -2.35
C ILE A 118 -4.95 21.50 -3.31
N GLY A 119 -6.21 21.21 -3.68
CA GLY A 119 -7.02 22.07 -4.53
C GLY A 119 -6.59 22.09 -6.01
N LYS A 120 -6.04 20.99 -6.52
CA LYS A 120 -5.70 20.83 -7.94
C LYS A 120 -6.87 20.34 -8.81
N MET A 121 -8.01 20.01 -8.19
CA MET A 121 -9.22 19.53 -8.85
C MET A 121 -10.42 20.39 -8.51
#